data_AF-A0A527GJB5-F1
#
_entry.id   AF-A0A527GJB5-F1
#
_cell.length_a   1.000
_cell.length_b   1.000
_cell.length_c   1.000
_cell.angle_alpha   90.00
_cell.angle_beta   90.00
_cell.angle_gamma   90.00
#
_symmetry.space_group_name_H-M   'P 1'
#
loop_
_entity.id
_entity.type
_entity.pdbx_description
1 polymer ?
#
loop_
_entity_poly.entity_id
_entity_poly.type
_entity_poly.pdbx_seq_one_letter_code
_entity_poly.pdbx_strand_id
1 'polypeptide(L)'
;DRALREIICSLGGVANGFPREGGFDITVASEVMAILCLSTDLKDLEKRLGDIIVAYRRDKSAVYARDLKADGAMAVLLKDAMQPNLVQTLENNPAFVHG
;
A
#
# COMPACT_ATOMS: atom_id res chain seq x y z
N ASP A 1 -12.03 -2.03 -11.32
CA ASP A 1 -13.43 -2.44 -11.59
C ASP A 1 -14.35 -1.32 -11.10
N ARG A 2 -15.29 -0.84 -11.92
CA ARG A 2 -16.20 0.26 -11.51
C ARG A 2 -17.13 -0.16 -10.37
N ALA A 3 -17.48 -1.45 -10.32
CA ALA A 3 -18.43 -1.99 -9.35
C ALA A 3 -17.87 -2.02 -7.91
N LEU A 4 -16.55 -1.85 -7.76
CA LEU A 4 -15.87 -1.91 -6.46
C LEU A 4 -15.58 -0.52 -5.84
N ARG A 5 -16.01 0.57 -6.48
CA ARG A 5 -15.75 1.93 -5.99
C ARG A 5 -16.40 2.21 -4.63
N GLU A 6 -17.63 1.72 -4.45
CA GLU A 6 -18.39 1.86 -3.22
C GLU A 6 -19.03 0.51 -2.89
N ILE A 7 -18.69 -0.04 -1.72
CA ILE A 7 -19.16 -1.35 -1.26
C ILE A 7 -19.45 -1.31 0.24
N ILE A 8 -20.29 -2.25 0.69
CA ILE A 8 -20.43 -2.58 2.11
C ILE A 8 -19.70 -3.90 2.36
N CYS A 9 -18.70 -3.86 3.23
CA CYS A 9 -17.90 -5.01 3.62
C CYS A 9 -18.48 -5.73 4.84
N SER A 10 -18.05 -6.97 5.07
CA SER A 10 -18.29 -7.71 6.33
C SER A 10 -19.76 -7.95 6.68
N LEU A 11 -20.59 -8.24 5.67
CA LEU A 11 -21.98 -8.68 5.83
C LEU A 11 -22.06 -10.19 6.11
N GLY A 12 -23.23 -10.68 6.56
CA GLY A 12 -23.50 -12.12 6.73
C GLY A 12 -23.46 -12.64 8.17
N GLY A 13 -23.57 -11.76 9.16
CA GLY A 13 -23.69 -12.14 10.57
C GLY A 13 -22.36 -12.07 11.34
N VAL A 14 -22.40 -12.47 12.62
CA VAL A 14 -21.34 -12.22 13.61
C VAL A 14 -19.98 -12.77 13.20
N ALA A 15 -19.95 -13.94 12.54
CA ALA A 15 -18.70 -14.58 12.12
C ALA A 15 -17.91 -13.75 11.09
N ASN A 16 -18.57 -12.82 10.38
CA ASN A 16 -17.97 -12.04 9.29
C ASN A 16 -17.51 -10.64 9.73
N GLY A 17 -17.57 -10.34 11.03
CA GLY A 17 -17.10 -9.09 11.62
C GLY A 17 -18.16 -7.99 11.66
N PHE A 18 -17.71 -6.74 11.51
CA PHE A 18 -18.55 -5.55 11.66
C PHE A 18 -18.80 -4.89 10.29
N PRO A 19 -20.07 -4.71 9.88
CA PRO A 19 -20.39 -4.02 8.63
C PRO A 19 -19.81 -2.62 8.58
N ARG A 20 -19.24 -2.25 7.43
CA ARG A 20 -18.70 -0.92 7.17
C ARG A 20 -18.71 -0.58 5.70
N GLU A 21 -18.74 0.70 5.40
CA GLU A 21 -18.45 1.21 4.05
C GLU A 21 -16.97 0.97 3.71
N GLY A 22 -16.72 0.76 2.42
CA GLY A 22 -15.40 0.58 1.85
C GLY A 22 -15.44 0.80 0.35
N GLY A 23 -14.28 0.63 -0.27
CA GLY A 23 -14.12 0.80 -1.71
C GLY A 23 -12.73 0.34 -2.15
N PHE A 24 -12.54 0.30 -3.45
CA PHE A 24 -11.26 0.00 -4.08
C PHE A 24 -10.86 1.16 -4.99
N ASP A 25 -9.61 1.57 -4.85
CA ASP A 25 -8.90 2.35 -5.85
C ASP A 25 -8.10 1.42 -6.78
N ILE A 26 -7.68 1.95 -7.93
CA ILE A 26 -6.70 1.24 -8.77
C ILE A 26 -5.35 1.20 -8.06
N THR A 27 -4.60 0.10 -8.16
CA THR A 27 -3.37 -0.15 -7.39
C THR A 27 -2.35 0.99 -7.46
N VAL A 28 -2.19 1.62 -8.62
CA VAL A 28 -1.23 2.73 -8.81
C VAL A 28 -1.61 4.02 -8.06
N ALA A 29 -2.84 4.13 -7.58
CA ALA A 29 -3.28 5.25 -6.74
C ALA A 29 -2.98 5.02 -5.24
N SER A 30 -2.47 3.83 -4.87
CA SER A 30 -2.14 3.50 -3.49
C SER A 30 -1.00 4.37 -2.94
N GLU A 31 -1.13 4.82 -1.69
CA GLU A 31 -0.03 5.49 -0.98
C GLU A 31 1.21 4.58 -0.86
N VAL A 32 1.02 3.26 -0.82
CA VAL A 32 2.11 2.28 -0.87
C VAL A 32 2.95 2.43 -2.15
N MET A 33 2.30 2.73 -3.28
CA MET A 33 2.99 2.99 -4.54
C MET A 33 3.80 4.29 -4.48
N ALA A 34 3.20 5.36 -3.96
CA ALA A 34 3.91 6.63 -3.77
C ALA A 34 5.12 6.48 -2.83
N ILE A 35 4.97 5.69 -1.76
CA ILE A 35 6.06 5.38 -0.84
C ILE A 35 7.14 4.55 -1.54
N LEU A 36 6.79 3.55 -2.36
CA LEU A 36 7.76 2.78 -3.14
C LEU A 36 8.59 3.70 -4.06
N CYS A 37 7.93 4.62 -4.78
CA CYS A 37 8.59 5.60 -5.66
C CYS A 37 9.57 6.54 -4.93
N LEU A 38 9.30 6.83 -3.65
CA LEU A 38 9.98 7.89 -2.88
C LEU A 38 10.96 7.35 -1.83
N SER A 39 11.01 6.04 -1.62
CA SER A 39 11.89 5.41 -0.64
C SER A 39 13.30 5.26 -1.17
N THR A 40 14.30 5.59 -0.35
CA THR A 40 15.72 5.49 -0.77
C THR A 40 16.36 4.14 -0.48
N ASP A 41 15.82 3.41 0.48
CA ASP A 41 16.28 2.07 0.88
C ASP A 41 15.18 1.34 1.66
N LEU A 42 15.42 0.06 1.99
CA LEU A 42 14.43 -0.79 2.67
C LEU A 42 14.05 -0.28 4.07
N LYS A 43 14.97 0.39 4.78
CA LYS A 43 14.67 0.96 6.12
C LYS A 43 13.80 2.20 5.99
N ASP A 44 14.07 3.06 4.99
CA ASP A 44 13.22 4.21 4.69
C ASP A 44 11.83 3.75 4.22
N LEU A 45 11.75 2.70 3.39
CA LEU A 45 10.50 2.08 2.97
C LEU A 45 9.67 1.61 4.18
N GLU A 46 10.26 0.78 5.05
CA GLU A 46 9.57 0.25 6.24
C GLU A 46 9.07 1.38 7.15
N LYS A 47 9.91 2.40 7.39
CA LYS A 47 9.54 3.56 8.19
C LYS A 47 8.35 4.30 7.60
N ARG A 48 8.38 4.63 6.30
CA ARG A 48 7.30 5.36 5.61
C ARG A 48 6.00 4.56 5.58
N LEU A 49 6.09 3.25 5.33
CA LEU A 49 4.93 2.36 5.43
C LEU A 49 4.33 2.36 6.84
N GLY A 50 5.18 2.36 7.87
CA GLY A 50 4.74 2.47 9.26
C GLY A 50 4.10 3.81 9.62
N ASP A 51 4.43 4.89 8.90
CA ASP A 51 3.89 6.25 9.07
C ASP A 51 2.54 6.50 8.37
N ILE A 52 2.03 5.55 7.58
CA ILE A 52 0.70 5.63 6.96
C ILE A 52 -0.38 5.70 8.06
N ILE A 53 -1.27 6.69 7.97
CA ILE A 53 -2.48 6.78 8.81
C ILE A 53 -3.58 5.94 8.15
N VAL A 54 -4.02 4.88 8.82
CA VAL A 54 -5.00 3.93 8.27
C VAL A 54 -6.42 4.15 8.80
N ALA A 55 -6.56 4.81 9.95
CA ALA A 55 -7.84 5.09 10.57
C ALA A 55 -7.71 6.18 11.65
N TYR A 56 -8.86 6.60 12.18
CA TYR A 56 -8.95 7.41 13.39
C TYR A 56 -9.74 6.66 14.46
N ARG A 57 -9.27 6.73 15.71
CA ARG A 57 -10.01 6.22 16.87
C ARG A 57 -11.22 7.12 17.15
N ARG A 58 -12.11 6.69 18.05
CA ARG A 58 -13.31 7.46 18.45
C ARG A 58 -12.96 8.82 19.08
N ASP A 59 -11.80 8.90 19.74
CA ASP A 59 -11.25 10.14 20.30
C ASP A 59 -10.53 11.01 19.25
N LYS A 60 -10.57 10.63 17.98
CA LYS A 60 -9.91 11.27 16.82
C LYS A 60 -8.39 11.17 16.81
N SER A 61 -7.77 10.38 17.69
CA SER A 61 -6.35 10.05 17.56
C SER A 61 -6.09 9.19 16.32
N ALA A 62 -4.98 9.45 15.62
CA ALA A 62 -4.58 8.68 14.44
C ALA A 62 -4.18 7.25 14.80
N VAL A 63 -4.52 6.31 13.93
CA VAL A 63 -4.04 4.93 13.96
C VAL A 63 -3.06 4.76 12.80
N TYR A 64 -1.82 4.40 13.10
CA TYR A 64 -0.78 4.20 12.11
C TYR A 64 -0.68 2.73 11.70
N ALA A 65 -0.14 2.43 10.52
CA ALA A 65 0.08 1.05 10.09
C ALA A 65 0.99 0.25 11.04
N ARG A 66 2.00 0.91 11.64
CA ARG A 66 2.84 0.32 12.70
C ARG A 66 2.07 -0.05 13.97
N ASP A 67 0.97 0.65 14.29
CA ASP A 67 0.12 0.31 15.44
C ASP A 67 -0.54 -1.07 15.25
N LEU A 68 -0.69 -1.49 13.98
CA LEU A 68 -1.20 -2.81 13.56
C LEU A 68 -0.08 -3.82 13.29
N LYS A 69 1.19 -3.46 13.48
CA LYS A 69 2.38 -4.28 13.18
C LYS A 69 2.47 -4.73 11.72
N ALA A 70 2.00 -3.88 10.79
CA ALA A 70 1.93 -4.21 9.37
C ALA A 70 3.16 -3.76 8.56
N ASP A 71 3.91 -2.78 9.06
CA ASP A 71 5.09 -2.16 8.43
C ASP A 71 6.15 -3.16 7.99
N GLY A 72 6.67 -3.98 8.91
CA GLY A 72 7.71 -4.96 8.57
C GLY A 72 7.24 -6.01 7.57
N ALA A 73 5.98 -6.46 7.67
CA ALA A 73 5.42 -7.43 6.73
C ALA A 73 5.24 -6.83 5.32
N MET A 74 4.78 -5.58 5.22
CA MET A 74 4.69 -4.87 3.95
C MET A 74 6.06 -4.65 3.32
N ALA A 75 7.07 -4.25 4.11
CA ALA A 75 8.43 -4.07 3.62
C ALA A 75 9.01 -5.37 3.05
N VAL A 76 8.76 -6.52 3.70
CA VAL A 76 9.19 -7.84 3.20
C VAL A 76 8.54 -8.16 1.85
N LEU A 77 7.24 -7.92 1.70
CA LEU A 77 6.53 -8.17 0.43
C LEU A 77 7.03 -7.28 -0.72
N LEU A 78 7.57 -6.10 -0.41
CA LEU A 78 8.07 -5.13 -1.38
C LEU A 78 9.58 -5.18 -1.60
N LYS A 79 10.31 -6.03 -0.86
CA LYS A 79 11.78 -6.09 -0.88
C LYS A 79 12.36 -6.23 -2.29
N ASP A 80 11.84 -7.18 -3.07
CA ASP A 80 12.32 -7.41 -4.43
C ASP A 80 11.71 -6.39 -5.40
N ALA A 81 10.49 -5.93 -5.12
CA ALA A 81 9.81 -4.92 -5.91
C ALA A 81 10.57 -3.58 -5.93
N MET A 82 11.32 -3.24 -4.87
CA MET A 82 12.21 -2.07 -4.81
C MET A 82 13.36 -2.08 -5.82
N GLN A 83 13.68 -3.22 -6.42
CA GLN A 83 14.78 -3.29 -7.39
C GLN A 83 14.32 -2.70 -8.73
N PRO A 84 15.04 -1.71 -9.31
CA PRO A 84 14.69 -1.18 -10.61
C PRO A 84 14.77 -2.23 -11.71
N ASN A 85 13.78 -2.26 -12.60
CA ASN A 85 13.77 -3.20 -13.71
C ASN A 85 14.55 -2.62 -14.89
N LEU A 86 15.59 -3.33 -15.34
CA LEU A 86 16.38 -2.96 -16.52
C LEU A 86 15.72 -3.51 -17.78
N VAL A 87 15.52 -2.63 -18.76
CA VAL A 87 15.03 -2.94 -20.11
C VAL A 87 15.88 -2.19 -21.13
N GLN A 88 15.49 -2.21 -22.41
CA GLN A 88 16.19 -1.51 -23.48
C GLN A 88 15.24 -0.81 -24.45
N THR A 89 15.72 0.24 -25.12
CA THR A 89 15.02 0.89 -26.25
C THR A 89 15.15 0.07 -27.53
N LEU A 90 14.47 0.50 -28.61
CA LEU A 90 14.60 -0.12 -29.94
C LEU A 90 16.04 -0.07 -30.51
N GLU A 91 16.86 0.87 -30.03
CA GLU A 91 18.26 1.03 -30.41
C GLU A 91 19.22 0.32 -29.43
N ASN A 92 18.69 -0.55 -28.57
CA ASN A 92 19.42 -1.29 -27.54
C ASN A 92 20.08 -0.41 -26.46
N ASN A 93 19.64 0.85 -26.30
CA ASN A 93 20.09 1.68 -25.18
C ASN A 93 19.43 1.20 -23.88
N PRO A 94 20.18 1.02 -22.78
CA PRO A 94 19.61 0.58 -21.50
C PRO A 94 18.68 1.64 -20.90
N ALA A 95 17.57 1.20 -20.31
CA ALA A 95 16.61 2.05 -19.63
C ALA A 95 16.05 1.35 -18.39
N PHE A 96 15.76 2.11 -17.33
CA PHE A 96 15.02 1.60 -16.18
C PHE A 96 13.52 1.88 -16.32
N VAL A 97 12.70 0.89 -15.98
CA VAL A 97 11.25 1.06 -15.80
C VAL A 97 10.92 0.65 -14.37
N HIS A 98 10.74 1.65 -13.52
CA HIS A 98 10.48 1.46 -12.11
C HIS A 98 9.57 2.59 -11.63
N GLY A 99 8.60 2.23 -10.81
CA GLY A 99 7.73 3.11 -10.04
C GLY A 99 7.60 2.49 -8.68
#